data_AF-A0A418V271-F1
#
_entry.id   AF-A0A418V271-F1
#
_cell.length_a   1.000
_cell.length_b   1.000
_cell.length_c   1.000
_cell.angle_alpha   90.00
_cell.angle_beta   90.00
_cell.angle_gamma   90.00
#
_symmetry.space_group_name_H-M   'P 1'
#
loop_
_entity.id
_entity.type
_entity.pdbx_description
1 polymer ?
#
loop_
_entity_poly.entity_id
_entity_poly.type
_entity_poly.pdbx_seq_one_letter_code
_entity_poly.pdbx_strand_id
1 'polypeptide(L)'
;MTGPFIRPANLRVKPLRDNERARVEAALSKRFLTTGLVPEIVDQPGKKPKTEDEKRKNRLSKALSAYTVSHLCQVPEHDGIASLVDGEEDNGIDAIHLTGDTVYLVQAKYKRGEPDRDEDIHPFVQGVRDLLDGNYENFEENRLFQARKDDIEEAISAPGTKVVLVFVHMGEVIKDHALRVLEDFCREEEVSFSTLMGN
;
A
#
# COMPACT_ATOMS: atom_id res chain seq x y z
N MET A 1 -1.63 -26.53 -4.08
CA MET A 1 -1.08 -26.07 -5.37
C MET A 1 -1.53 -24.62 -5.55
N THR A 2 -0.80 -23.71 -4.91
CA THR A 2 -0.89 -22.26 -5.13
C THR A 2 -0.35 -21.96 -6.53
N GLY A 3 -1.08 -21.12 -7.28
CA GLY A 3 -0.76 -20.81 -8.67
C GLY A 3 0.60 -20.11 -8.82
N PRO A 4 1.21 -20.12 -10.02
CA PRO A 4 2.50 -19.50 -10.24
C PRO A 4 2.41 -17.99 -9.98
N PHE A 5 3.50 -17.40 -9.48
CA PHE A 5 3.76 -15.97 -9.52
C PHE A 5 3.36 -15.37 -10.88
N ILE A 6 2.24 -14.65 -10.94
CA ILE A 6 1.80 -13.96 -12.16
C ILE A 6 2.38 -12.56 -12.14
N ARG A 7 3.56 -12.38 -12.75
CA ARG A 7 3.95 -11.05 -13.24
C ARG A 7 2.96 -10.70 -14.35
N PRO A 8 2.11 -9.65 -14.23
CA PRO A 8 1.32 -9.21 -15.38
C PRO A 8 2.30 -8.88 -16.51
N ALA A 9 2.21 -9.63 -17.61
CA ALA A 9 3.23 -9.73 -18.67
C ALA A 9 3.50 -8.42 -19.45
N ASN A 10 2.90 -7.30 -19.06
CA ASN A 10 2.85 -6.06 -19.83
C ASN A 10 3.31 -4.81 -19.05
N LEU A 11 4.18 -4.95 -18.05
CA LEU A 11 4.67 -3.78 -17.31
C LEU A 11 5.76 -2.99 -18.07
N ARG A 12 5.52 -2.67 -19.34
CA ARG A 12 6.13 -1.51 -20.00
C ARG A 12 5.25 -0.29 -19.72
N VAL A 13 5.03 0.00 -18.45
CA VAL A 13 4.27 1.20 -18.10
C VAL A 13 5.24 2.38 -18.18
N LYS A 14 4.93 3.35 -19.04
CA LYS A 14 5.71 4.58 -19.12
C LYS A 14 5.41 5.43 -17.89
N PRO A 15 6.39 6.16 -17.32
CA PRO A 15 6.10 7.12 -16.27
C PRO A 15 5.02 8.10 -16.71
N LEU A 16 4.14 8.47 -15.77
CA LEU A 16 3.07 9.44 -16.04
C LEU A 16 3.66 10.81 -16.37
N ARG A 17 3.13 11.41 -17.44
CA ARG A 17 3.41 12.81 -17.77
C ARG A 17 2.79 13.72 -16.71
N ASP A 18 3.31 14.94 -16.60
CA ASP A 18 2.85 15.90 -15.59
C ASP A 18 1.34 16.18 -15.67
N ASN A 19 0.76 16.23 -16.87
CA ASN A 19 -0.67 16.43 -17.05
C ASN A 19 -1.52 15.23 -16.61
N GLU A 20 -1.04 14.00 -16.83
CA GLU A 20 -1.71 12.77 -16.38
C GLU A 20 -1.68 12.67 -14.86
N ARG A 21 -0.52 12.94 -14.26
CA ARG A 21 -0.34 13.01 -12.81
C ARG A 21 -1.27 14.04 -12.18
N ALA A 22 -1.38 15.24 -12.77
CA ALA A 22 -2.30 16.27 -12.29
C ALA A 22 -3.77 15.83 -12.35
N ARG A 23 -4.16 15.04 -13.37
CA ARG A 23 -5.51 14.48 -13.47
C ARG A 23 -5.77 13.42 -12.39
N VAL A 24 -4.83 12.53 -12.13
CA VAL A 24 -4.93 11.54 -11.05
C VAL A 24 -5.01 12.25 -9.70
N GLU A 25 -4.15 13.24 -9.47
CA GLU A 25 -4.16 14.02 -8.23
C GLU A 25 -5.51 14.74 -8.02
N ALA A 26 -6.06 15.35 -9.06
CA ALA A 26 -7.37 16.00 -9.01
C ALA A 26 -8.49 14.99 -8.71
N ALA A 27 -8.43 13.79 -9.29
CA ALA A 27 -9.40 12.72 -9.05
C ALA A 27 -9.31 12.19 -7.61
N LEU A 28 -8.10 11.89 -7.11
CA LEU A 28 -7.86 11.46 -5.74
C LEU A 28 -8.34 12.52 -4.74
N SER A 29 -7.99 13.78 -5.00
CA SER A 29 -8.41 14.90 -4.17
C SER A 29 -9.93 15.01 -4.10
N LYS A 30 -10.61 14.98 -5.25
CA LYS A 30 -12.06 15.12 -5.34
C LYS A 30 -12.82 13.96 -4.70
N ARG A 31 -12.37 12.72 -4.89
CA ARG A 31 -13.09 11.50 -4.50
C ARG A 31 -12.78 11.06 -3.07
N PHE A 32 -11.52 11.16 -2.65
CA PHE A 32 -11.09 10.63 -1.35
C PHE A 32 -10.80 11.74 -0.33
N LEU A 33 -10.11 12.82 -0.71
CA LEU A 33 -9.67 13.84 0.26
C LEU A 33 -10.78 14.78 0.73
N THR A 34 -11.84 14.98 -0.05
CA THR A 34 -13.01 15.80 0.33
C THR A 34 -13.93 15.10 1.33
N THR A 35 -13.79 13.80 1.53
CA THR A 35 -14.63 13.02 2.46
C THR A 35 -14.36 13.38 3.92
N GLY A 36 -13.17 13.89 4.23
CA GLY A 36 -12.69 14.08 5.61
C GLY A 36 -12.35 12.77 6.34
N LEU A 37 -12.47 11.62 5.68
CA LEU A 37 -12.24 10.30 6.28
C LEU A 37 -10.80 9.78 6.08
N VAL A 38 -10.05 10.34 5.12
CA VAL A 38 -8.63 10.02 4.94
C VAL A 38 -7.82 10.67 6.07
N PRO A 39 -7.13 9.89 6.92
CA PRO A 39 -6.42 10.41 8.09
C PRO A 39 -5.31 11.40 7.71
N GLU A 40 -5.24 12.51 8.43
CA GLU A 40 -4.11 13.44 8.33
C GLU A 40 -2.98 13.03 9.27
N ILE A 41 -1.72 13.33 8.90
CA ILE A 41 -0.61 13.20 9.84
C ILE A 41 -0.79 14.22 10.96
N VAL A 42 -0.61 13.77 12.19
CA VAL A 42 -0.51 14.64 13.37
C VAL A 42 0.97 14.95 13.61
N ASP A 43 1.31 16.21 13.88
CA ASP A 43 2.69 16.56 14.20
C ASP A 43 3.05 16.01 15.59
N GLN A 44 4.10 15.20 15.66
CA GLN A 44 4.57 14.62 16.93
C GLN A 44 5.30 15.66 17.79
N PRO A 45 5.03 15.73 19.11
CA PRO A 45 5.79 16.56 20.03
C PRO A 45 7.29 16.27 19.97
N GLY A 46 8.12 17.32 19.88
CA GLY A 46 9.58 17.18 19.86
C GLY A 46 10.19 16.86 18.49
N LYS A 47 9.39 16.59 17.45
CA LYS A 47 9.86 16.52 16.06
C LYS A 47 9.57 17.84 15.32
N LYS A 48 10.33 18.11 14.26
CA LYS A 48 10.07 19.26 13.38
C LYS A 48 8.69 19.08 12.73
N PRO A 49 7.79 20.07 12.79
CA PRO A 49 6.50 19.99 12.12
C PRO A 49 6.66 19.73 10.62
N LYS A 50 5.79 18.88 10.09
CA LYS A 50 5.73 18.62 8.65
C LYS A 50 5.21 19.85 7.93
N THR A 51 5.81 20.18 6.79
CA THR A 51 5.32 21.23 5.90
C THR A 51 3.97 20.84 5.29
N GLU A 52 3.20 21.84 4.85
CA GLU A 52 1.92 21.61 4.18
C GLU A 52 2.06 20.73 2.92
N ASP A 53 3.16 20.85 2.18
CA ASP A 53 3.45 20.00 1.02
C ASP A 53 3.71 18.53 1.44
N GLU A 54 4.42 18.30 2.55
CA GLU A 54 4.63 16.94 3.09
C GLU A 54 3.31 16.32 3.56
N LYS A 55 2.50 17.07 4.31
CA LYS A 55 1.17 16.62 4.76
C LYS A 55 0.28 16.28 3.57
N ARG A 56 0.27 17.14 2.55
CA ARG A 56 -0.49 16.93 1.31
C ARG A 56 -0.03 15.68 0.56
N LYS A 57 1.27 15.47 0.39
CA LYS A 57 1.81 14.27 -0.28
C LYS A 57 1.45 12.99 0.45
N ASN A 58 1.54 12.98 1.78
CA ASN A 58 1.10 11.82 2.56
C ASN A 58 -0.40 11.54 2.37
N ARG A 59 -1.27 12.56 2.44
CA ARG A 59 -2.70 12.37 2.18
C ARG A 59 -2.97 11.82 0.77
N LEU A 60 -2.19 12.25 -0.22
CA LEU A 60 -2.27 11.72 -1.58
C LEU A 60 -1.80 10.25 -1.69
N SER A 61 -0.77 9.84 -0.95
CA SER A 61 -0.40 8.42 -0.83
C SER A 61 -1.53 7.59 -0.23
N LYS A 62 -2.14 8.04 0.88
CA LYS A 62 -3.29 7.36 1.50
C LYS A 62 -4.48 7.25 0.55
N ALA A 63 -4.82 8.33 -0.14
CA ALA A 63 -5.89 8.32 -1.14
C ALA A 63 -5.57 7.37 -2.30
N LEU A 64 -4.31 7.28 -2.73
CA LEU A 64 -3.87 6.35 -3.77
C LEU A 64 -3.99 4.88 -3.31
N SER A 65 -3.66 4.60 -2.04
CA SER A 65 -3.85 3.27 -1.44
C SER A 65 -5.33 2.87 -1.39
N ALA A 66 -6.18 3.76 -0.85
CA ALA A 66 -7.63 3.54 -0.79
C ALA A 66 -8.25 3.37 -2.19
N TYR A 67 -7.83 4.18 -3.17
CA TYR A 67 -8.23 4.02 -4.56
C TYR A 67 -7.81 2.67 -5.13
N THR A 68 -6.60 2.23 -4.84
CA THR A 68 -6.05 0.95 -5.31
C THR A 68 -6.87 -0.22 -4.80
N VAL A 69 -7.25 -0.22 -3.52
CA VAL A 69 -8.16 -1.23 -2.95
C VAL A 69 -9.52 -1.19 -3.63
N SER A 70 -10.15 -0.01 -3.70
CA SER A 70 -11.45 0.16 -4.36
C SER A 70 -11.43 -0.33 -5.81
N HIS A 71 -10.37 -0.04 -6.55
CA HIS A 71 -10.23 -0.41 -7.95
C HIS A 71 -9.93 -1.90 -8.13
N LEU A 72 -8.99 -2.48 -7.38
CA LEU A 72 -8.63 -3.89 -7.55
C LEU A 72 -9.71 -4.84 -7.04
N CYS A 73 -10.33 -4.50 -5.91
CA CYS A 73 -11.35 -5.34 -5.27
C CYS A 73 -12.76 -5.03 -5.77
N GLN A 74 -12.93 -4.00 -6.62
CA GLN A 74 -14.23 -3.53 -7.13
C GLN A 74 -15.22 -3.18 -6.00
N VAL A 75 -14.70 -2.63 -4.90
CA VAL A 75 -15.47 -2.19 -3.73
C VAL A 75 -15.70 -0.68 -3.75
N PRO A 76 -16.75 -0.17 -3.10
CA PRO A 76 -16.97 1.25 -2.89
C PRO A 76 -15.74 1.99 -2.34
N GLU A 77 -15.63 3.29 -2.67
CA GLU A 77 -14.50 4.13 -2.22
C GLU A 77 -14.38 4.20 -0.70
N HIS A 78 -15.50 4.15 0.02
CA HIS A 78 -15.49 4.17 1.48
C HIS A 78 -14.88 2.90 2.08
N ASP A 79 -15.07 1.73 1.45
CA ASP A 79 -14.41 0.49 1.86
C ASP A 79 -12.90 0.55 1.59
N GLY A 80 -12.51 1.19 0.48
CA GLY A 80 -11.11 1.52 0.22
C GLY A 80 -10.50 2.39 1.32
N ILE A 81 -11.22 3.41 1.80
CA ILE A 81 -10.75 4.26 2.91
C ILE A 81 -10.70 3.47 4.23
N ALA A 82 -11.69 2.64 4.51
CA ALA A 82 -11.74 1.82 5.72
C ALA A 82 -10.63 0.75 5.78
N SER A 83 -10.03 0.42 4.63
CA SER A 83 -8.90 -0.51 4.55
C SER A 83 -7.56 0.08 4.99
N LEU A 84 -7.46 1.41 5.11
CA LEU A 84 -6.23 2.10 5.44
C LEU A 84 -5.73 1.69 6.82
N VAL A 85 -4.45 1.36 6.88
CA VAL A 85 -3.70 1.18 8.12
C VAL A 85 -2.47 2.09 8.18
N ASP A 86 -2.27 3.00 7.23
CA ASP A 86 -1.23 4.06 7.26
C ASP A 86 -1.45 5.01 8.45
N GLY A 87 -0.77 4.70 9.55
CA GLY A 87 -0.68 5.47 10.79
C GLY A 87 0.74 6.00 11.03
N GLU A 88 1.00 6.54 12.23
CA GLU A 88 2.39 6.67 12.66
C GLU A 88 2.95 5.24 12.82
N GLU A 89 4.06 4.93 12.14
CA GLU A 89 4.67 3.59 12.12
C GLU A 89 3.74 2.53 11.47
N ASP A 90 3.62 2.63 10.14
CA ASP A 90 2.83 1.73 9.27
C ASP A 90 3.53 0.39 8.96
N ASN A 91 4.76 0.21 9.45
CA ASN A 91 5.67 -0.87 9.08
C ASN A 91 5.76 -1.08 7.54
N GLY A 92 5.59 -0.02 6.76
CA GLY A 92 5.58 -0.09 5.30
C GLY A 92 4.34 -0.73 4.66
N ILE A 93 3.20 -0.83 5.36
CA ILE A 93 1.90 -1.23 4.79
C ILE A 93 0.88 -0.10 4.96
N ASP A 94 0.43 0.49 3.86
CA ASP A 94 -0.53 1.59 3.89
C ASP A 94 -1.99 1.14 4.02
N ALA A 95 -2.34 -0.04 3.49
CA ALA A 95 -3.70 -0.60 3.57
C ALA A 95 -3.73 -2.12 3.59
N ILE A 96 -4.73 -2.66 4.29
CA ILE A 96 -5.03 -4.09 4.36
C ILE A 96 -6.50 -4.28 4.03
N HIS A 97 -6.83 -5.02 2.98
CA HIS A 97 -8.22 -5.31 2.62
C HIS A 97 -8.48 -6.81 2.57
N LEU A 98 -9.59 -7.23 3.17
CA LEU A 98 -9.99 -8.64 3.29
C LEU A 98 -11.18 -8.88 2.38
N THR A 99 -11.09 -9.84 1.46
CA THR A 99 -12.19 -10.21 0.56
C THR A 99 -12.23 -11.71 0.30
N GLY A 100 -13.22 -12.38 0.88
CA GLY A 100 -13.36 -13.83 0.76
C GLY A 100 -12.15 -14.55 1.34
N ASP A 101 -11.42 -15.29 0.50
CA ASP A 101 -10.20 -16.02 0.85
C ASP A 101 -8.92 -15.23 0.56
N THR A 102 -9.01 -13.93 0.24
CA THR A 102 -7.87 -13.13 -0.22
C THR A 102 -7.63 -11.92 0.67
N VAL A 103 -6.37 -11.73 1.07
CA VAL A 103 -5.86 -10.57 1.81
C VAL A 103 -4.99 -9.73 0.89
N TYR A 104 -5.38 -8.49 0.65
CA TYR A 104 -4.62 -7.50 -0.12
C TYR A 104 -3.81 -6.62 0.81
N LEU A 105 -2.50 -6.60 0.63
CA LEU A 105 -1.54 -5.75 1.37
C LEU A 105 -0.99 -4.72 0.40
N VAL A 106 -1.26 -3.44 0.67
CA VAL A 106 -0.99 -2.35 -0.27
C VAL A 106 0.04 -1.38 0.31
N GLN A 107 1.04 -1.04 -0.49
CA GLN A 107 1.95 0.08 -0.25
C GLN A 107 1.87 1.09 -1.39
N ALA A 108 1.71 2.37 -1.05
CA ALA A 108 1.40 3.46 -1.96
C ALA A 108 2.34 4.67 -1.79
N LYS A 109 3.03 5.05 -2.88
CA LYS A 109 3.94 6.21 -2.87
C LYS A 109 3.52 7.26 -3.89
N TYR A 110 2.95 8.37 -3.40
CA TYR A 110 2.78 9.61 -4.16
C TYR A 110 4.09 10.43 -4.18
N LYS A 111 5.09 9.96 -4.93
CA LYS A 111 6.36 10.70 -5.11
C LYS A 111 6.78 10.82 -6.57
N ARG A 112 7.69 11.77 -6.83
CA ARG A 112 8.48 11.85 -8.05
C ARG A 112 9.75 11.01 -7.88
N GLY A 113 10.24 10.41 -8.96
CA GLY A 113 11.43 9.56 -8.95
C GLY A 113 11.11 8.07 -8.82
N GLU A 114 12.15 7.27 -8.85
CA GLU A 114 12.07 5.81 -8.76
C GLU A 114 11.76 5.36 -7.33
N PRO A 115 10.96 4.30 -7.15
CA PRO A 115 10.91 3.58 -5.88
C PRO A 115 12.30 3.04 -5.54
N ASP A 116 12.75 3.35 -4.34
CA ASP A 116 14.04 2.96 -3.80
C ASP A 116 13.93 1.57 -3.16
N ARG A 117 14.95 0.74 -3.37
CA ARG A 117 14.98 -0.62 -2.83
C ARG A 117 14.96 -0.60 -1.30
N ASP A 118 15.80 0.22 -0.69
CA ASP A 118 16.05 0.21 0.75
C ASP A 118 15.02 1.07 1.50
N GLU A 119 14.53 2.16 0.89
CA GLU A 119 13.57 3.06 1.55
C GLU A 119 12.09 2.75 1.28
N ASP A 120 11.75 2.05 0.19
CA ASP A 120 10.35 1.75 -0.14
C ASP A 120 10.06 0.24 -0.19
N ILE A 121 10.93 -0.54 -0.84
CA ILE A 121 10.64 -1.96 -1.09
C ILE A 121 10.94 -2.82 0.12
N HIS A 122 12.12 -2.67 0.73
CA HIS A 122 12.52 -3.44 1.91
C HIS A 122 11.57 -3.25 3.10
N PRO A 123 11.16 -2.02 3.47
CA PRO A 123 10.20 -1.82 4.55
C PRO A 123 8.86 -2.53 4.27
N PHE A 124 8.36 -2.46 3.03
CA PHE A 124 7.11 -3.14 2.68
C PHE A 124 7.22 -4.67 2.80
N VAL A 125 8.30 -5.24 2.27
CA VAL A 125 8.56 -6.68 2.38
C VAL A 125 8.71 -7.11 3.84
N GLN A 126 9.44 -6.32 4.65
CA GLN A 126 9.61 -6.60 6.07
C GLN A 126 8.28 -6.53 6.81
N GLY A 127 7.45 -5.52 6.55
CA GLY A 127 6.14 -5.39 7.18
C GLY A 127 5.20 -6.53 6.83
N VAL A 128 5.24 -7.02 5.59
CA VAL A 128 4.48 -8.20 5.21
C VAL A 128 5.00 -9.42 5.97
N ARG A 129 6.31 -9.63 6.03
CA ARG A 129 6.88 -10.77 6.77
C ARG A 129 6.48 -10.73 8.24
N ASP A 130 6.63 -9.58 8.89
CA ASP A 130 6.20 -9.37 10.27
C ASP A 130 4.71 -9.72 10.46
N LEU A 131 3.85 -9.27 9.55
CA LEU A 131 2.41 -9.56 9.57
C LEU A 131 2.11 -11.06 9.39
N LEU A 132 2.80 -11.75 8.48
CA LEU A 132 2.62 -13.19 8.23
C LEU A 132 3.13 -14.06 9.39
N ASP A 133 4.23 -13.64 10.02
CA ASP A 133 4.84 -14.33 11.16
C ASP A 133 4.11 -14.05 12.49
N GLY A 134 3.10 -13.17 12.49
CA GLY A 134 2.41 -12.73 13.69
C GLY A 134 3.26 -11.83 14.60
N ASN A 135 4.32 -11.23 14.07
CA ASN A 135 5.16 -10.27 14.75
C ASN A 135 4.57 -8.86 14.65
N TYR A 136 3.80 -8.45 15.66
CA TYR A 136 3.08 -7.18 15.64
C TYR A 136 3.77 -6.02 16.33
N GLU A 137 5.02 -6.18 16.80
CA GLU A 137 5.75 -5.17 17.58
C GLU A 137 5.73 -3.78 16.88
N ASN A 138 5.96 -3.76 15.56
CA ASN A 138 5.98 -2.52 14.76
C ASN A 138 4.59 -1.99 14.37
N PHE A 139 3.50 -2.67 14.76
CA PHE A 139 2.11 -2.26 14.50
C PHE A 139 1.36 -1.87 15.79
N GLU A 140 1.95 -2.01 16.97
CA GLU A 140 1.26 -1.83 18.26
C GLU A 140 0.73 -0.40 18.46
N GLU A 141 1.49 0.60 18.04
CA GLU A 141 1.11 2.01 18.18
C GLU A 141 0.10 2.46 17.10
N ASN A 142 -0.09 1.65 16.07
CA ASN A 142 -0.92 1.96 14.93
C ASN A 142 -2.41 1.67 15.23
N ARG A 143 -3.14 2.71 15.64
CA ARG A 143 -4.56 2.60 16.01
C ARG A 143 -5.47 2.07 14.88
N LEU A 144 -5.15 2.33 13.62
CA LEU A 144 -5.94 1.85 12.49
C LEU A 144 -5.76 0.33 12.32
N PHE A 145 -4.53 -0.15 12.49
CA PHE A 145 -4.24 -1.58 12.55
C PHE A 145 -4.91 -2.24 13.76
N GLN A 146 -4.73 -1.68 14.96
CA GLN A 146 -5.30 -2.25 16.19
C GLN A 146 -6.82 -2.39 16.15
N ALA A 147 -7.52 -1.45 15.50
CA ALA A 147 -8.98 -1.52 15.34
C ALA A 147 -9.47 -2.71 14.50
N ARG A 148 -8.57 -3.37 13.76
CA ARG A 148 -8.87 -4.46 12.82
C ARG A 148 -8.00 -5.69 13.04
N LYS A 149 -7.18 -5.70 14.09
CA LYS A 149 -6.15 -6.71 14.33
C LYS A 149 -6.72 -8.12 14.35
N ASP A 150 -7.78 -8.35 15.11
CA ASP A 150 -8.41 -9.67 15.25
C ASP A 150 -8.91 -10.20 13.89
N ASP A 151 -9.58 -9.35 13.10
CA ASP A 151 -10.07 -9.73 11.76
C ASP A 151 -8.90 -10.05 10.79
N ILE A 152 -7.80 -9.31 10.89
CA ILE A 152 -6.61 -9.50 10.06
C ILE A 152 -5.90 -10.81 10.45
N GLU A 153 -5.72 -11.06 11.75
CA GLU A 153 -5.13 -12.29 12.29
C GLU A 153 -5.94 -13.53 11.87
N GLU A 154 -7.26 -13.46 12.01
CA GLU A 154 -8.16 -14.54 11.59
C GLU A 154 -8.03 -14.79 10.08
N ALA A 155 -8.06 -13.73 9.26
CA ALA A 155 -7.98 -13.86 7.82
C ALA A 155 -6.63 -14.44 7.35
N ILE A 156 -5.51 -14.02 7.95
CA ILE A 156 -4.18 -14.50 7.58
C ILE A 156 -3.95 -15.95 8.01
N SER A 157 -4.44 -16.33 9.19
CA SER A 157 -4.30 -17.70 9.70
C SER A 157 -5.28 -18.71 9.10
N ALA A 158 -6.30 -18.23 8.38
CA ALA A 158 -7.32 -19.09 7.79
C ALA A 158 -6.75 -20.04 6.71
N PRO A 159 -7.10 -21.34 6.74
CA PRO A 159 -6.65 -22.28 5.72
C PRO A 159 -7.11 -21.89 4.31
N GLY A 160 -6.17 -21.84 3.38
CA GLY A 160 -6.45 -21.51 1.98
C GLY A 160 -6.44 -20.00 1.68
N THR A 161 -6.09 -19.16 2.65
CA THR A 161 -5.90 -17.72 2.42
C THR A 161 -4.85 -17.47 1.34
N LYS A 162 -5.17 -16.54 0.44
CA LYS A 162 -4.28 -16.01 -0.58
C LYS A 162 -3.85 -14.61 -0.16
N VAL A 163 -2.55 -14.35 -0.19
CA VAL A 163 -2.01 -13.02 0.09
C VAL A 163 -1.57 -12.38 -1.23
N VAL A 164 -2.05 -11.16 -1.47
CA VAL A 164 -1.75 -10.37 -2.66
C VAL A 164 -1.07 -9.07 -2.24
N LEU A 165 0.20 -8.95 -2.60
CA LEU A 165 1.00 -7.74 -2.45
C LEU A 165 0.70 -6.77 -3.59
N VAL A 166 0.47 -5.51 -3.24
CA VAL A 166 0.25 -4.44 -4.21
C VAL A 166 1.16 -3.27 -3.91
N PHE A 167 2.10 -2.99 -4.82
CA PHE A 167 2.92 -1.78 -4.74
C PHE A 167 2.49 -0.79 -5.82
N VAL A 168 1.91 0.33 -5.41
CA VAL A 168 1.41 1.40 -6.29
C VAL A 168 2.24 2.66 -6.12
N HIS A 169 2.67 3.26 -7.23
CA HIS A 169 3.40 4.52 -7.16
C HIS A 169 3.11 5.41 -8.37
N MET A 170 3.30 6.71 -8.16
CA MET A 170 3.23 7.71 -9.22
C MET A 170 4.62 8.00 -9.83
N GLY A 171 5.66 7.33 -9.34
CA GLY A 171 7.06 7.53 -9.70
C GLY A 171 7.46 7.04 -11.10
N GLU A 172 8.77 6.91 -11.29
CA GLU A 172 9.36 6.21 -12.44
C GLU A 172 9.30 4.69 -12.24
N VAL A 173 9.58 3.92 -13.29
CA VAL A 173 9.54 2.45 -13.27
C VAL A 173 10.46 1.91 -12.17
N ILE A 174 9.99 0.92 -11.40
CA ILE A 174 10.82 0.19 -10.43
C ILE A 174 12.00 -0.43 -11.18
N LYS A 175 13.22 -0.24 -10.67
CA LYS A 175 14.42 -0.84 -11.26
C LYS A 175 14.49 -2.35 -10.98
N ASP A 176 15.15 -3.08 -11.87
CA ASP A 176 15.28 -4.55 -11.79
C ASP A 176 15.78 -5.06 -10.44
N HIS A 177 16.71 -4.36 -9.79
CA HIS A 177 17.25 -4.80 -8.51
C HIS A 177 16.23 -4.67 -7.36
N ALA A 178 15.35 -3.67 -7.41
CA ALA A 178 14.28 -3.49 -6.44
C ALA A 178 13.11 -4.44 -6.71
N LEU A 179 12.79 -4.67 -7.99
CA LEU A 179 11.84 -5.70 -8.42
C LEU A 179 12.26 -7.10 -7.95
N ARG A 180 13.55 -7.46 -8.06
CA ARG A 180 14.04 -8.77 -7.61
C ARG A 180 13.75 -9.06 -6.15
N VAL A 181 13.85 -8.06 -5.27
CA VAL A 181 13.51 -8.23 -3.83
C VAL A 181 12.06 -8.67 -3.66
N LEU A 182 11.13 -8.04 -4.39
CA LEU A 182 9.71 -8.42 -4.37
C LEU A 182 9.49 -9.80 -4.99
N GLU A 183 10.13 -10.09 -6.12
CA GLU A 183 10.01 -11.39 -6.80
C GLU A 183 10.55 -12.54 -5.95
N ASP A 184 11.68 -12.34 -5.28
CA ASP A 184 12.30 -13.35 -4.40
C ASP A 184 11.41 -13.58 -3.17
N PHE A 185 10.94 -12.50 -2.52
CA PHE A 185 10.02 -12.60 -1.39
C PHE A 185 8.71 -13.32 -1.75
N CYS A 186 8.11 -13.02 -2.91
CA CYS A 186 6.88 -13.69 -3.35
C CYS A 186 7.07 -15.20 -3.57
N ARG A 187 8.25 -15.62 -3.99
CA ARG A 187 8.58 -17.04 -4.14
C ARG A 187 8.81 -17.73 -2.81
N GLU A 188 9.42 -17.03 -1.86
CA GLU A 188 9.69 -17.53 -0.50
C GLU A 188 8.39 -17.77 0.27
N GLU A 189 7.50 -16.78 0.28
CA GLU A 189 6.26 -16.80 1.08
C GLU A 189 5.03 -17.36 0.31
N GLU A 190 5.23 -17.83 -0.92
CA GLU A 190 4.15 -18.30 -1.83
C GLU A 190 3.00 -17.28 -2.04
N VAL A 191 3.33 -15.98 -2.03
CA VAL A 191 2.37 -14.87 -2.21
C VAL A 191 2.38 -14.32 -3.66
N SER A 192 1.31 -13.61 -4.04
CA SER A 192 1.20 -12.99 -5.37
C SER A 192 1.55 -11.50 -5.34
N PHE A 193 2.21 -10.97 -6.38
CA PHE A 193 2.54 -9.54 -6.49
C PHE A 193 1.91 -8.87 -7.71
N SER A 194 1.31 -7.71 -7.46
CA SER A 194 0.78 -6.80 -8.47
C SER A 194 1.41 -5.43 -8.29
N THR A 195 1.67 -4.74 -9.41
CA THR A 195 2.08 -3.33 -9.37
C THR A 195 1.22 -2.53 -10.33
N LEU A 196 0.77 -1.39 -9.84
CA LEU A 196 -0.03 -0.44 -10.61
C LEU A 196 0.76 0.86 -10.73
N MET A 197 0.90 1.35 -11.96
CA MET A 197 1.26 2.75 -12.22
C MET A 197 -0.01 3.44 -12.73
N GLY A 198 -0.44 4.51 -12.06
CA GLY A 198 -1.80 5.05 -12.15
C GLY A 198 -2.21 5.53 -13.55
N ASN A 199 -2.85 4.66 -14.33
CA ASN A 199 -3.57 4.99 -15.56
C ASN A 199 -5.08 4.87 -15.34
#